data_AF-A0A1V6FAA2-F1
#
_entry.id   AF-A0A1V6FAA2-F1
#
_cell.length_a   1.000
_cell.length_b   1.000
_cell.length_c   1.000
_cell.angle_alpha   90.00
_cell.angle_beta   90.00
_cell.angle_gamma   90.00
#
_symmetry.space_group_name_H-M   'P 1'
#
loop_
_entity.id
_entity.type
_entity.pdbx_description
1 polymer ?
#
loop_
_entity_poly.entity_id
_entity_poly.type
_entity_poly.pdbx_seq_one_letter_code
_entity_poly.pdbx_strand_id
1 'polypeptide(L)' 'MGKVKSFTAKVAHDTSTEGKVICPVCNTEIKRIKAILNRRKGSAGWTPKYEFATICKCNEADFLAGKSL' A
#
# COMPACT_ATOMS: atom_id res chain seq x y z
N MET A 1 -26.44 7.28 -17.51
CA MET A 1 -25.82 6.03 -17.00
C MET A 1 -24.33 6.13 -17.22
N GLY A 2 -23.52 6.18 -16.16
CA GLY A 2 -22.06 6.30 -16.27
C GLY A 2 -21.49 5.14 -17.08
N LYS A 3 -20.55 5.41 -17.99
CA LYS A 3 -19.87 4.38 -18.79
C LYS A 3 -19.11 3.45 -17.84
N VAL A 4 -19.77 2.39 -17.38
CA VAL A 4 -19.14 1.36 -16.54
C VAL A 4 -18.19 0.59 -17.44
N LYS A 5 -16.89 0.64 -17.13
CA LYS A 5 -15.87 -0.13 -17.87
C LYS A 5 -16.28 -1.61 -17.88
N SER A 6 -16.19 -2.27 -19.04
CA SER A 6 -16.44 -3.71 -19.16
C SER A 6 -15.52 -4.49 -18.23
N PHE A 7 -15.94 -5.69 -17.82
CA PHE A 7 -15.11 -6.58 -16.99
C PHE A 7 -13.72 -6.80 -17.61
N THR A 8 -13.67 -7.01 -18.93
CA THR A 8 -12.42 -7.12 -19.69
C THR A 8 -11.52 -5.90 -19.57
N ALA A 9 -12.08 -4.69 -19.61
CA ALA A 9 -11.32 -3.46 -19.44
C ALA A 9 -10.83 -3.23 -18.00
N LYS A 10 -11.53 -3.78 -16.99
CA LYS A 10 -11.05 -3.77 -15.59
C LYS A 10 -9.88 -4.74 -15.42
N VAL A 11 -10.02 -5.97 -15.92
CA VAL A 11 -8.98 -7.00 -15.84
C VAL A 11 -7.70 -6.56 -16.55
N ALA A 12 -7.81 -6.00 -17.77
CA ALA A 12 -6.66 -5.52 -18.53
C ALA A 12 -5.86 -4.43 -17.78
N HIS A 13 -6.56 -3.59 -17.02
CA HIS A 13 -5.94 -2.53 -16.23
C HIS A 13 -5.26 -3.06 -14.95
N ASP A 14 -5.78 -4.15 -14.38
CA ASP A 14 -5.14 -4.85 -13.25
C ASP A 14 -3.90 -5.63 -13.71
N THR A 15 -3.95 -6.25 -14.89
CA THR A 15 -2.84 -7.05 -15.46
C THR A 15 -1.75 -6.21 -16.13
N SER A 16 -2.02 -4.95 -16.46
CA SER A 16 -0.99 -4.08 -17.03
C SER A 16 0.12 -3.81 -16.01
N THR A 17 1.36 -4.07 -16.42
CA THR A 17 2.60 -3.78 -15.67
C THR A 17 3.17 -2.40 -15.99
N GLU A 18 2.53 -1.62 -16.85
CA GLU A 18 2.98 -0.27 -17.21
C GLU A 18 2.96 0.65 -15.97
N GLY A 19 4.14 1.15 -15.58
CA GLY A 19 4.30 2.05 -14.43
C GLY A 19 4.30 1.36 -13.06
N LYS A 20 4.20 0.04 -12.98
CA LYS A 20 4.26 -0.72 -11.73
C LYS A 20 5.70 -1.04 -11.37
N VAL A 21 6.13 -0.63 -10.17
CA VAL A 21 7.47 -0.99 -9.66
C VAL A 21 7.39 -2.41 -9.08
N ILE A 22 8.16 -3.34 -9.62
CA ILE A 22 8.17 -4.73 -9.19
C ILE A 22 9.32 -4.95 -8.19
N CYS A 23 9.04 -5.66 -7.09
CA CYS A 23 10.07 -6.03 -6.13
C CYS A 23 11.02 -7.06 -6.76
N PRO A 24 12.35 -6.85 -6.73
CA PRO A 24 13.31 -7.79 -7.33
C PRO A 24 13.42 -9.13 -6.60
N VAL A 25 12.88 -9.24 -5.37
CA VAL A 25 12.98 -10.44 -4.53
C VAL A 25 11.76 -11.34 -4.67
N CYS A 26 10.55 -10.80 -4.49
CA CYS A 26 9.31 -11.57 -4.54
C CYS A 26 8.56 -11.46 -5.88
N ASN A 27 9.09 -10.69 -6.83
CA ASN A 27 8.49 -10.45 -8.14
C ASN A 27 7.02 -9.98 -8.11
N THR A 28 6.61 -9.35 -7.00
CA THR A 28 5.28 -8.76 -6.86
C THR A 28 5.33 -7.25 -7.00
N GLU A 29 4.22 -6.66 -7.43
CA GLU A 29 4.02 -5.21 -7.46
C GLU A 29 4.25 -4.60 -6.07
N ILE A 30 5.10 -3.57 -6.01
CA ILE A 30 5.31 -2.73 -4.84
C ILE A 30 4.15 -1.74 -4.76
N LYS A 31 3.37 -1.85 -3.69
CA LYS A 31 2.25 -0.95 -3.40
C LYS A 31 2.70 0.14 -2.45
N ARG A 32 2.29 1.38 -2.71
CA ARG A 32 2.50 2.51 -1.79
C ARG A 32 1.26 2.68 -0.92
N ILE A 33 1.40 2.49 0.39
CA ILE A 33 0.29 2.56 1.35
C ILE A 33 0.48 3.79 2.24
N LYS A 34 -0.61 4.49 2.52
CA LYS A 34 -0.66 5.55 3.53
C LYS A 34 -1.01 4.92 4.88
N ALA A 35 -0.06 4.94 5.80
CA ALA A 35 -0.25 4.52 7.18
C ALA A 35 -0.78 5.70 8.01
N ILE A 36 -1.81 5.44 8.82
CA ILE A 36 -2.31 6.38 9.84
C ILE A 36 -1.95 5.79 11.20
N LEU A 37 -0.93 6.35 11.82
CA LEU A 37 -0.33 5.82 13.04
C LEU A 37 -0.66 6.73 14.21
N ASN A 38 -0.58 6.21 15.43
CA ASN A 38 -0.70 7.04 16.62
C ASN A 38 0.63 7.75 16.89
N ARG A 39 0.62 9.08 16.91
CA ARG A 39 1.74 9.87 17.44
C ARG A 39 1.66 9.80 18.97
N ARG A 40 2.41 8.89 19.60
CA ARG A 40 2.55 8.86 21.07
C ARG A 40 3.23 10.15 21.53
N LYS A 41 2.44 11.18 21.83
CA LYS A 41 2.90 12.48 22.33
C LYS A 41 2.46 12.65 23.79
N GLY A 42 3.01 11.83 24.68
CA GLY A 42 2.75 11.92 26.13
C GLY A 42 1.25 11.94 26.50
N SER A 43 0.94 12.47 27.68
CA SER A 43 -0.40 12.52 28.30
C SER A 43 -1.48 13.34 27.56
N ALA A 44 -1.20 13.85 26.36
CA ALA A 44 -2.06 14.74 25.61
C ALA A 44 -2.71 14.05 24.40
N GLY A 45 -3.60 13.10 24.66
CA GLY A 45 -4.57 12.58 23.67
C GLY A 45 -4.00 11.83 22.46
N TRP A 46 -4.91 11.22 21.67
CA TRP A 46 -4.55 10.56 20.42
C TRP A 46 -4.39 11.60 19.30
N THR A 47 -3.26 11.57 18.58
CA THR A 47 -3.04 12.42 17.40
C THR A 47 -2.55 11.55 16.23
N PRO A 48 -3.13 11.65 15.02
CA PRO A 48 -2.69 10.85 13.89
C PRO A 48 -1.34 11.33 13.33
N LYS A 49 -0.45 10.39 13.01
CA LYS A 49 0.77 10.56 12.22
C LYS A 49 0.55 9.89 10.86
N TYR A 50 0.77 10.64 9.78
CA TYR A 50 0.64 10.12 8.42
C TYR A 50 2.01 9.76 7.87
N GLU A 51 2.17 8.51 7.45
CA GLU A 51 3.40 8.03 6.80
C GLU A 51 3.07 7.28 5.51
N PHE A 52 4.00 7.27 4.58
CA PHE A 52 3.88 6.52 3.35
C PHE A 52 4.96 5.43 3.32
N ALA A 53 4.54 4.19 3.19
CA ALA A 53 5.43 3.05 3.12
C ALA A 53 5.26 2.31 1.79
N THR A 54 6.36 1.75 1.28
CA THR A 54 6.38 0.85 0.12
C THR A 54 6.35 -0.59 0.60
N ILE A 55 5.36 -1.36 0.15
CA ILE A 55 5.09 -2.71 0.63
C ILE A 55 5.04 -3.69 -0.54
N CYS A 56 5.62 -4.87 -0.32
CA CYS A 56 5.58 -6.05 -1.17
C CYS A 56 5.47 -7.29 -0.27
N LYS A 57 5.39 -8.51 -0.85
CA LYS A 57 5.28 -9.74 -0.05
C LYS A 57 6.45 -9.98 0.92
N CYS A 58 7.61 -9.38 0.67
CA CYS A 58 8.78 -9.53 1.55
C CYS A 58 8.63 -8.84 2.90
N ASN A 59 7.94 -7.68 2.94
CA ASN A 59 7.88 -6.83 4.13
C ASN A 59 6.45 -6.63 4.67
N GLU A 60 5.43 -7.17 3.99
CA GLU A 60 4.03 -7.04 4.40
C GLU A 60 3.79 -7.57 5.83
N ALA A 61 4.35 -8.72 6.18
CA ALA A 61 4.18 -9.31 7.52
C ALA A 61 4.82 -8.44 8.62
N ASP A 62 6.01 -7.90 8.38
CA ASP A 62 6.73 -7.07 9.36
C ASP A 62 6.09 -5.68 9.50
N PHE A 63 5.58 -5.14 8.40
CA PHE A 63 4.85 -3.88 8.39
C PHE A 63 3.53 -3.99 9.17
N LEU A 64 2.74 -5.05 8.93
CA LEU A 64 1.50 -5.30 9.66
C LEU A 64 1.75 -5.62 11.13
N ALA A 65 2.88 -6.24 11.46
CA ALA A 65 3.31 -6.46 12.84
C ALA A 65 3.82 -5.19 13.54
N GLY A 66 3.92 -4.05 12.84
CA GLY A 66 4.41 -2.78 13.39
C GLY A 66 5.91 -2.79 13.74
N LYS A 67 6.68 -3.73 13.18
CA LYS A 67 8.13 -3.86 13.44
C LYS A 67 8.97 -2.93 12.57
N SER A 68 8.46 -2.58 11.39
CA SER A 68 9.14 -1.70 10.44
C SER A 68 8.28 -0.47 10.15
N LEU A 69 8.75 0.69 10.63
CA LEU A 69 8.31 2.04 10.26
C LEU A 69 9.54 2.91 10.03
#